data_AF-A0A8C5LXA8-F1
#
_entry.id   AF-A0A8C5LXA8-F1
#
_cell.length_a   1.000
_cell.length_b   1.000
_cell.length_c   1.000
_cell.angle_alpha   90.00
_cell.angle_beta   90.00
_cell.angle_gamma   90.00
#
_symmetry.space_group_name_H-M   'P 1'
#
loop_
_entity.id
_entity.type
_entity.pdbx_description
1 polymer ?
#
loop_
_entity_poly.entity_id
_entity_poly.type
_entity_poly.pdbx_seq_one_letter_code
_entity_poly.pdbx_strand_id
1 'polypeptide(L)'
;AVRQLPPHLPLKLRSQTVCKDPGHTTYTLCPGVDTPRPGGICGGREARDNTIRALTIIHRATRQREGLLLLSTDAEKAFDRVNWEFLFATLSQVGLGPNLCTWIRALYSDPTARVCVNGIYTEPFKIRNGTRQGCPLSPLLFVLALEPFLSSVRASPDIRGIRTGRTEHRVAAFADDLLFFVTYPETTLPNLLKAFEVYGNLSNLKINFAKSFLLNVSMPRSKAQSIRPNFSIQ
;
A
#
# COMPACT_ATOMS: atom_id res chain seq x y z
N ALA A 1 -19.49 5.89 16.56
CA ALA A 1 -19.15 7.32 16.45
C ALA A 1 -18.37 7.50 15.16
N VAL A 2 -18.96 8.17 14.17
CA VAL A 2 -18.41 8.35 12.82
C VAL A 2 -17.10 9.12 12.91
N ARG A 3 -15.96 8.44 12.74
CA ARG A 3 -14.67 9.12 12.58
C ARG A 3 -14.59 9.59 11.14
N GLN A 4 -14.99 10.84 10.90
CA GLN A 4 -14.79 11.48 9.60
C GLN A 4 -13.29 11.45 9.24
N LEU A 5 -12.99 11.12 7.98
CA LEU A 5 -11.63 11.21 7.45
C LEU A 5 -11.16 12.67 7.60
N PRO A 6 -9.93 12.93 8.08
CA PRO A 6 -9.41 14.28 8.16
C PRO A 6 -9.42 14.99 6.79
N PRO A 7 -9.89 16.25 6.68
CA PRO A 7 -10.03 16.97 5.41
C PRO A 7 -8.69 17.32 4.72
N HIS A 8 -7.55 17.04 5.37
CA HIS A 8 -6.22 17.34 4.88
C HIS A 8 -5.52 16.14 4.20
N LEU A 9 -6.18 14.98 4.04
CA LEU A 9 -5.62 13.89 3.26
C LEU A 9 -5.72 14.25 1.77
N PRO A 10 -4.60 14.43 1.04
CA PRO A 10 -4.64 14.87 -0.34
C PRO A 10 -5.15 13.72 -1.23
N LEU A 11 -6.47 13.67 -1.42
CA LEU A 11 -7.14 12.80 -2.38
C LEU A 11 -7.34 13.56 -3.69
N LYS A 12 -6.23 13.93 -4.35
CA LYS A 12 -6.24 14.24 -5.78
C LYS A 12 -5.78 12.98 -6.51
N LEU A 13 -6.73 12.18 -6.98
CA LEU A 13 -6.45 11.13 -7.96
C LEU A 13 -5.92 11.77 -9.25
N ARG A 14 -4.60 11.93 -9.35
CA ARG A 14 -3.94 12.04 -10.64
C ARG A 14 -3.94 10.65 -11.26
N SER A 15 -4.90 10.39 -12.15
CA SER A 15 -5.01 9.22 -13.05
C SER A 15 -4.07 8.06 -12.70
N GLN A 16 -4.44 7.24 -11.71
CA GLN A 16 -3.72 6.00 -11.41
C GLN A 16 -4.51 4.83 -11.99
N THR A 17 -3.81 3.94 -12.68
CA THR A 17 -4.38 2.79 -13.35
C THR A 17 -3.98 1.55 -12.55
N VAL A 18 -4.97 0.74 -12.18
CA VAL A 18 -4.74 -0.57 -11.56
C VAL A 18 -4.56 -1.58 -12.68
N CYS A 19 -3.43 -2.29 -12.69
CA CYS A 19 -3.16 -3.33 -13.68
C CYS A 19 -3.34 -4.71 -13.01
N LYS A 20 -4.10 -5.59 -13.67
CA LYS A 20 -4.29 -7.00 -13.29
C LYS A 20 -3.39 -7.85 -14.18
N ASP A 21 -2.53 -8.68 -13.60
CA ASP A 21 -1.73 -9.63 -14.39
C ASP A 21 -2.65 -10.74 -14.95
N PRO A 22 -2.58 -11.07 -16.26
CA PRO A 22 -3.44 -12.09 -16.86
C PRO A 22 -3.21 -13.54 -16.37
N GLY A 23 -2.19 -13.79 -15.52
CA GLY A 23 -1.85 -15.12 -15.00
C GLY A 23 -1.77 -15.23 -13.48
N HIS A 24 -1.91 -14.12 -12.75
CA HIS A 24 -1.75 -14.08 -11.29
C HIS A 24 -2.76 -13.12 -10.65
N THR A 25 -3.20 -13.41 -9.41
CA THR A 25 -4.11 -12.56 -8.63
C THR A 25 -3.40 -11.32 -8.05
N THR A 26 -2.39 -10.79 -8.75
CA THR A 26 -1.59 -9.64 -8.35
C THR A 26 -2.12 -8.37 -9.00
N TYR A 27 -2.33 -7.35 -8.17
CA TYR A 27 -2.79 -6.03 -8.58
C TYR A 27 -1.71 -5.02 -8.26
N THR A 28 -1.30 -4.30 -9.30
CA THR A 28 -0.18 -3.36 -9.20
C THR A 28 -0.71 -1.93 -9.26
N LEU A 29 -0.38 -1.12 -8.25
CA LEU A 29 -0.58 0.32 -8.28
C LEU A 29 0.59 0.96 -9.00
N CYS A 30 0.36 1.51 -10.19
CA CYS A 30 1.37 2.29 -10.89
C CYS A 30 1.40 3.73 -10.36
N PRO A 31 2.47 4.18 -9.69
CA PRO A 31 2.62 5.58 -9.31
C PRO A 31 2.82 6.41 -10.58
N GLY A 32 2.00 7.44 -10.74
CA GLY A 32 1.87 8.33 -11.89
C GLY A 32 3.15 8.53 -12.71
N VAL A 33 3.09 8.07 -13.95
CA VAL A 33 3.88 8.61 -15.06
C VAL A 33 2.84 9.06 -16.09
N ASP A 34 2.85 10.36 -16.35
CA ASP A 34 1.91 11.07 -17.21
C ASP A 34 1.86 10.45 -18.60
N THR A 35 0.75 9.80 -18.93
CA THR A 35 0.18 9.69 -20.28
C THR A 35 -1.22 9.07 -20.13
N PRO A 36 -2.30 9.86 -20.20
CA PRO A 36 -3.65 9.32 -20.19
C PRO A 36 -3.93 8.66 -21.56
N ARG A 37 -4.21 7.35 -21.58
CA ARG A 37 -5.02 6.77 -22.65
C ARG A 37 -6.48 6.74 -22.19
N PRO A 38 -7.44 7.16 -23.03
CA PRO A 38 -8.86 7.08 -22.68
C PRO A 38 -9.28 5.60 -22.68
N GLY A 39 -9.88 5.16 -21.57
CA GLY A 39 -10.26 3.75 -21.35
C GLY A 39 -9.43 3.13 -20.23
N GLY A 40 -9.90 3.29 -18.99
CA GLY A 40 -9.24 2.75 -17.80
C GLY A 40 -9.24 1.22 -17.79
N ILE A 41 -8.11 0.64 -18.20
CA ILE A 41 -7.50 -0.65 -17.83
C ILE A 41 -6.14 -0.64 -18.55
N CYS A 42 -5.05 -0.98 -17.86
CA CYS A 42 -3.72 -0.99 -18.44
C CYS A 42 -3.61 -2.04 -19.56
N GLY A 43 -3.71 -1.64 -20.82
CA GLY A 43 -3.11 -2.40 -21.90
C GLY A 43 -1.58 -2.27 -21.80
N GLY A 44 -0.91 -3.24 -21.18
CA GLY A 44 0.54 -3.43 -21.33
C GLY A 44 1.47 -2.99 -20.19
N ARG A 45 1.00 -2.91 -18.93
CA ARG A 45 1.91 -2.82 -17.76
C ARG A 45 1.74 -4.06 -16.89
N GLU A 46 2.79 -4.86 -16.81
CA GLU A 46 2.83 -6.12 -16.04
C GLU A 46 3.58 -5.87 -14.72
N ALA A 47 3.40 -6.73 -13.71
CA ALA A 47 4.16 -6.61 -12.45
C ALA A 47 5.68 -6.53 -12.68
N ARG A 48 6.18 -7.15 -13.75
CA ARG A 48 7.58 -7.07 -14.19
C ARG A 48 8.09 -5.64 -14.35
N ASP A 49 7.25 -4.71 -14.80
CA ASP A 49 7.68 -3.34 -15.10
C ASP A 49 8.01 -2.57 -13.82
N ASN A 50 7.22 -2.79 -12.76
CA ASN A 50 7.51 -2.23 -11.45
C ASN A 50 8.76 -2.85 -10.83
N THR A 51 8.99 -4.15 -11.02
CA THR A 51 10.22 -4.83 -10.57
C THR A 51 11.44 -4.29 -11.30
N ILE A 52 11.38 -4.19 -12.63
CA ILE A 52 12.46 -3.61 -13.46
C ILE A 52 12.73 -2.16 -13.03
N ARG A 53 11.69 -1.37 -12.77
CA ARG A 53 11.83 0.01 -12.28
C ARG A 53 12.53 0.06 -10.93
N ALA A 54 12.12 -0.76 -9.97
CA ALA A 54 12.75 -0.82 -8.66
C ALA A 54 14.23 -1.24 -8.77
N LEU A 55 14.54 -2.28 -9.55
CA LEU A 55 15.91 -2.73 -9.80
C LEU A 55 16.77 -1.66 -10.48
N THR A 56 16.22 -0.93 -11.45
CA THR A 56 16.92 0.17 -12.13
C THR A 56 17.27 1.29 -11.16
N ILE A 57 16.34 1.64 -10.27
CA ILE A 57 16.57 2.66 -9.23
C ILE A 57 17.67 2.20 -8.26
N ILE A 58 17.61 0.95 -7.80
CA ILE A 58 18.61 0.36 -6.90
C ILE A 58 19.98 0.35 -7.56
N HIS A 59 20.08 -0.14 -8.79
CA HIS A 59 21.34 -0.20 -9.53
C HIS A 59 21.98 1.19 -9.68
N ARG A 60 21.17 2.20 -10.03
CA ARG A 60 21.61 3.59 -10.10
C ARG A 60 22.11 4.11 -8.75
N ALA A 61 21.33 3.91 -7.69
CA ALA A 61 21.66 4.36 -6.34
C ALA A 61 22.99 3.77 -5.85
N THR A 62 23.26 2.51 -6.18
CA THR A 62 24.53 1.83 -5.86
C THR A 62 25.70 2.45 -6.61
N ARG A 63 25.55 2.73 -7.91
CA ARG A 63 26.62 3.35 -8.71
C ARG A 63 26.92 4.79 -8.28
N GLN A 64 25.90 5.55 -7.92
CA GLN A 64 26.02 6.98 -7.58
C GLN A 64 26.29 7.22 -6.08
N ARG A 65 26.27 6.17 -5.25
CA ARG A 65 26.47 6.24 -3.79
C ARG A 65 25.58 7.29 -3.10
N GLU A 66 24.31 7.35 -3.52
CA GLU A 66 23.35 8.37 -3.06
C GLU A 66 22.85 8.16 -1.62
N GLY A 67 23.33 7.13 -0.90
CA GLY A 67 22.91 6.86 0.47
C GLY A 67 21.46 6.40 0.57
N LEU A 68 21.09 5.40 -0.25
CA LEU A 68 19.76 4.81 -0.25
C LEU A 68 19.65 3.66 0.75
N LEU A 69 18.56 3.67 1.52
CA LEU A 69 18.04 2.51 2.25
C LEU A 69 16.72 2.07 1.65
N LEU A 70 16.46 0.77 1.66
CA LEU A 70 15.17 0.21 1.30
C LEU A 70 14.50 -0.34 2.53
N LEU A 71 13.28 0.11 2.80
CA LEU A 71 12.42 -0.49 3.81
C LEU A 71 11.38 -1.34 3.09
N SER A 72 11.46 -2.66 3.26
CA SER A 72 10.42 -3.58 2.82
C SER A 72 9.48 -3.83 4.00
N THR A 73 8.19 -3.63 3.80
CA THR A 73 7.16 -3.87 4.83
C THR A 73 6.09 -4.82 4.32
N ASP A 74 5.72 -5.77 5.18
CA ASP A 74 4.61 -6.70 4.96
C ASP A 74 3.39 -6.27 5.79
N ALA A 75 2.22 -6.21 5.17
CA ALA A 75 0.97 -5.89 5.86
C ALA A 75 0.40 -7.15 6.54
N GLU A 76 0.29 -7.14 7.87
CA GLU A 76 -0.17 -8.29 8.65
C GLU A 76 -1.64 -8.62 8.34
N LYS A 77 -1.89 -9.75 7.66
CA LYS A 77 -3.26 -10.20 7.30
C LYS A 77 -4.07 -9.09 6.65
N ALA A 78 -3.46 -8.44 5.66
CA ALA A 78 -3.96 -7.21 5.06
C ALA A 78 -5.43 -7.31 4.60
N PHE A 79 -5.80 -8.46 4.01
CA PHE A 79 -7.16 -8.74 3.58
C PHE A 79 -8.15 -8.91 4.72
N ASP A 80 -7.77 -9.47 5.87
CA ASP A 80 -8.68 -9.76 6.99
C ASP A 80 -8.94 -8.53 7.87
N ARG A 81 -8.01 -7.57 7.85
CA ARG A 81 -8.04 -6.40 8.74
C ARG A 81 -8.77 -5.18 8.19
N VAL A 82 -9.09 -5.16 6.89
CA VAL A 82 -9.71 -4.00 6.22
C VAL A 82 -10.97 -3.56 6.96
N ASN A 83 -10.97 -2.33 7.47
CA ASN A 83 -12.16 -1.71 8.06
C ASN A 83 -13.13 -1.27 6.95
N TRP A 84 -14.39 -1.71 7.01
CA TRP A 84 -15.37 -1.41 5.97
C TRP A 84 -15.85 0.04 5.97
N GLU A 85 -15.99 0.68 7.14
CA GLU A 85 -16.35 2.10 7.22
C GLU A 85 -15.30 2.96 6.50
N PHE A 86 -14.02 2.68 6.78
CA PHE A 86 -12.90 3.33 6.12
C PHE A 86 -12.86 3.03 4.61
N LEU A 87 -13.09 1.78 4.21
CA LEU A 87 -13.13 1.38 2.80
C LEU A 87 -14.23 2.15 2.05
N PHE A 88 -15.45 2.20 2.57
CA PHE A 88 -16.55 2.91 1.91
C PHE A 88 -16.35 4.42 1.89
N ALA A 89 -15.77 5.00 2.94
CA ALA A 89 -15.39 6.41 2.98
C ALA A 89 -14.27 6.75 1.98
N THR A 90 -13.38 5.80 1.71
CA THR A 90 -12.36 5.94 0.68
C THR A 90 -12.97 5.81 -0.72
N LEU A 91 -13.80 4.80 -0.96
CA LEU A 91 -14.45 4.56 -2.27
C LEU A 91 -15.33 5.74 -2.71
N SER A 92 -16.03 6.38 -1.76
CA SER A 92 -16.83 7.58 -2.06
C SER A 92 -15.99 8.77 -2.52
N GLN A 93 -14.75 8.88 -2.03
CA GLN A 93 -13.81 9.94 -2.41
C GLN A 93 -13.03 9.60 -3.68
N VAL A 94 -12.84 8.32 -4.00
CA VAL A 94 -12.17 7.88 -5.23
C VAL A 94 -12.98 8.20 -6.50
N GLY A 95 -14.28 8.46 -6.37
CA GLY A 95 -15.12 8.89 -7.49
C GLY A 95 -15.65 7.74 -8.35
N LEU A 96 -15.79 6.53 -7.79
CA LEU A 96 -16.26 5.33 -8.50
C LEU A 96 -17.76 5.34 -8.88
N GLY A 97 -18.44 6.47 -8.74
CA GLY A 97 -19.87 6.61 -8.96
C GLY A 97 -20.71 6.01 -7.80
N PRO A 98 -21.88 6.60 -7.49
CA PRO A 98 -22.70 6.20 -6.35
C PRO A 98 -23.26 4.78 -6.51
N ASN A 99 -23.54 4.36 -7.74
CA ASN A 99 -24.05 3.03 -8.04
C ASN A 99 -23.05 1.97 -7.61
N LEU A 100 -21.83 1.97 -8.16
CA LEU A 100 -20.82 0.94 -7.85
C LEU A 100 -20.52 0.87 -6.34
N CYS A 101 -20.44 2.02 -5.66
CA CYS A 101 -20.28 2.05 -4.20
C CYS A 101 -21.44 1.35 -3.47
N THR A 102 -22.67 1.47 -3.98
CA THR A 102 -23.85 0.80 -3.43
C THR A 102 -23.82 -0.70 -3.69
N TRP A 103 -23.43 -1.15 -4.90
CA TRP A 103 -23.25 -2.59 -5.19
C TRP A 103 -22.20 -3.21 -4.29
N ILE A 104 -21.05 -2.55 -4.11
CA ILE A 104 -19.99 -3.03 -3.20
C ILE A 104 -20.52 -3.04 -1.77
N ARG A 105 -21.23 -2.00 -1.32
CA ARG A 105 -21.83 -1.99 0.03
C ARG A 105 -22.82 -3.13 0.24
N ALA A 106 -23.66 -3.41 -0.74
CA ALA A 106 -24.61 -4.54 -0.70
C ALA A 106 -23.88 -5.88 -0.58
N LEU A 107 -22.78 -6.07 -1.32
CA LEU A 107 -21.98 -7.29 -1.23
C LEU A 107 -21.42 -7.52 0.19
N TYR A 108 -21.03 -6.45 0.88
CA TYR A 108 -20.43 -6.50 2.23
C TYR A 108 -21.45 -6.24 3.35
N SER A 109 -22.75 -6.25 3.06
CA SER A 109 -23.80 -6.06 4.07
C SER A 109 -24.04 -7.36 4.85
N ASP A 110 -23.82 -7.31 6.16
CA ASP A 110 -24.05 -8.39 7.15
C ASP A 110 -23.54 -9.80 6.75
N PRO A 111 -22.28 -9.96 6.31
CA PRO A 111 -21.78 -11.28 5.97
C PRO A 111 -21.65 -12.16 7.22
N THR A 112 -22.17 -13.37 7.13
CA THR A 112 -22.05 -14.41 8.14
C THR A 112 -21.12 -15.51 7.65
N ALA A 113 -20.37 -16.11 8.58
CA ALA A 113 -19.51 -17.25 8.30
C ALA A 113 -19.77 -18.37 9.31
N ARG A 114 -19.44 -19.59 8.89
CA ARG A 114 -19.51 -20.81 9.70
C ARG A 114 -18.20 -21.57 9.52
N VAL A 115 -17.67 -22.15 10.58
CA VAL A 115 -16.52 -23.05 10.48
C VAL A 115 -17.06 -24.47 10.31
N CYS A 116 -16.51 -25.21 9.34
CA CYS A 116 -16.81 -26.63 9.16
C CYS A 116 -15.60 -27.46 9.62
N VAL A 117 -15.81 -28.34 10.59
CA VAL A 117 -14.80 -29.30 11.05
C VAL A 117 -15.38 -30.70 10.93
N ASN A 118 -14.76 -31.55 10.11
CA ASN A 118 -15.20 -32.93 9.87
C ASN A 118 -16.68 -33.07 9.45
N GLY A 119 -17.19 -32.12 8.66
CA GLY A 119 -18.59 -32.11 8.21
C GLY A 119 -19.58 -31.50 9.22
N ILE A 120 -19.13 -31.12 10.41
CA ILE A 120 -19.95 -30.44 11.42
C ILE A 120 -19.72 -28.93 11.32
N TYR A 121 -20.80 -28.19 11.14
CA TYR A 121 -20.78 -26.73 11.06
C TYR A 121 -21.00 -26.10 12.44
N THR A 122 -20.21 -25.08 12.77
CA THR A 122 -20.46 -24.24 13.94
C THR A 122 -21.69 -23.35 13.73
N GLU A 123 -22.12 -22.70 14.81
CA GLU A 123 -23.07 -21.59 14.72
C GLU A 123 -22.53 -20.45 13.83
N PRO A 124 -23.42 -19.76 13.10
CA PRO A 124 -23.03 -18.63 12.27
C PRO A 124 -22.57 -17.45 13.13
N PHE A 125 -21.42 -16.89 12.79
CA PHE A 125 -20.91 -15.66 13.39
C PHE A 125 -20.83 -14.55 12.33
N LYS A 126 -21.02 -13.31 12.78
CA LYS A 126 -20.96 -12.13 11.91
C LYS A 126 -19.51 -11.73 11.67
N ILE A 127 -19.15 -11.53 10.41
CA ILE A 127 -17.87 -10.91 10.04
C ILE A 127 -18.06 -9.40 10.12
N ARG A 128 -17.10 -8.70 10.74
CA ARG A 128 -17.14 -7.24 10.90
C ARG A 128 -16.10 -6.50 10.05
N ASN A 129 -15.03 -7.20 9.69
CA ASN A 129 -13.88 -6.64 8.99
C ASN A 129 -13.37 -7.63 7.94
N GLY A 130 -12.58 -7.11 7.01
CA GLY A 130 -11.85 -7.91 6.06
C GLY A 130 -12.60 -8.15 4.74
N THR A 131 -11.87 -8.67 3.77
CA THR A 131 -12.34 -8.92 2.41
C THR A 131 -12.63 -10.39 2.23
N ARG A 132 -13.56 -10.73 1.34
CA ARG A 132 -13.88 -12.13 1.06
C ARG A 132 -12.70 -12.80 0.36
N GLN A 133 -12.11 -13.82 0.99
CA GLN A 133 -11.09 -14.64 0.34
C GLN A 133 -11.71 -15.34 -0.88
N GLY A 134 -10.97 -15.38 -2.00
CA GLY A 134 -11.45 -15.93 -3.26
C GLY A 134 -12.37 -15.02 -4.09
N CYS A 135 -12.74 -13.83 -3.59
CA CYS A 135 -13.45 -12.85 -4.40
C CYS A 135 -12.46 -12.09 -5.30
N PRO A 136 -12.68 -12.04 -6.63
CA PRO A 136 -11.79 -11.33 -7.55
C PRO A 136 -11.71 -9.82 -7.28
N LEU A 137 -12.70 -9.26 -6.57
CA LEU A 137 -12.78 -7.85 -6.23
C LEU A 137 -11.94 -7.47 -4.99
N SER A 138 -11.68 -8.42 -4.08
CA SER A 138 -11.00 -8.17 -2.80
C SER A 138 -9.61 -7.50 -2.96
N PRO A 139 -8.75 -7.94 -3.88
CA PRO A 139 -7.46 -7.28 -4.12
C PRO A 139 -7.59 -5.84 -4.63
N LEU A 140 -8.57 -5.57 -5.50
CA LEU A 140 -8.82 -4.22 -6.00
C LEU A 140 -9.28 -3.30 -4.86
N LEU A 141 -10.16 -3.78 -3.99
CA LEU A 141 -10.63 -3.02 -2.83
C LEU A 141 -9.51 -2.76 -1.84
N PHE A 142 -8.62 -3.71 -1.62
CA PHE A 142 -7.44 -3.52 -0.77
C PHE A 142 -6.51 -2.44 -1.33
N VAL A 143 -6.21 -2.52 -2.62
CA VAL A 143 -5.41 -1.54 -3.36
C VAL A 143 -6.02 -0.13 -3.25
N LEU A 144 -7.33 0.00 -3.46
CA LEU A 144 -8.04 1.27 -3.34
C LEU A 144 -8.06 1.79 -1.91
N ALA A 145 -8.22 0.91 -0.92
CA ALA A 145 -8.13 1.27 0.48
C ALA A 145 -6.73 1.79 0.83
N LEU A 146 -5.66 1.24 0.25
CA LEU A 146 -4.27 1.60 0.54
C LEU A 146 -3.82 2.91 -0.13
N GLU A 147 -4.46 3.32 -1.22
CA GLU A 147 -4.06 4.51 -1.99
C GLU A 147 -4.01 5.83 -1.17
N PRO A 148 -4.95 6.14 -0.26
CA PRO A 148 -4.84 7.32 0.61
C PRO A 148 -3.55 7.37 1.44
N PHE A 149 -3.07 6.21 1.90
CA PHE A 149 -1.77 6.12 2.59
C PHE A 149 -0.61 6.41 1.64
N LEU A 150 -0.59 5.78 0.47
CA LEU A 150 0.46 6.00 -0.52
C LEU A 150 0.49 7.45 -1.03
N SER A 151 -0.69 8.07 -1.19
CA SER A 151 -0.82 9.49 -1.54
C SER A 151 -0.25 10.39 -0.43
N SER A 152 -0.54 10.12 0.84
CA SER A 152 0.03 10.84 1.98
C SER A 152 1.57 10.77 1.98
N VAL A 153 2.13 9.59 1.76
CA VAL A 153 3.59 9.38 1.66
C VAL A 153 4.19 10.15 0.48
N ARG A 154 3.51 10.16 -0.67
CA ARG A 154 3.94 10.90 -1.87
C ARG A 154 3.81 12.41 -1.74
N ALA A 155 2.91 12.90 -0.88
CA ALA A 155 2.68 14.32 -0.66
C ALA A 155 3.54 14.89 0.48
N SER A 156 3.93 14.08 1.46
CA SER A 156 4.65 14.54 2.65
C SER A 156 6.06 15.05 2.31
N PRO A 157 6.41 16.32 2.59
CA PRO A 157 7.76 16.82 2.32
C PRO A 157 8.83 16.17 3.20
N ASP A 158 8.41 15.64 4.36
CA ASP A 158 9.30 15.06 5.38
C ASP A 158 9.64 13.59 5.11
N ILE A 159 8.99 12.97 4.12
CA ILE A 159 9.28 11.60 3.67
C ILE A 159 10.04 11.70 2.34
N ARG A 160 11.36 11.54 2.42
CA ARG A 160 12.28 11.74 1.29
C ARG A 160 12.66 10.42 0.65
N GLY A 161 12.53 10.39 -0.67
CA GLY A 161 12.85 9.24 -1.50
C GLY A 161 14.12 9.43 -2.31
N ILE A 162 14.32 8.58 -3.31
CA ILE A 162 15.41 8.72 -4.28
C ILE A 162 14.95 9.51 -5.51
N ARG A 163 15.73 10.51 -5.90
CA ARG A 163 15.38 11.37 -7.04
C ARG A 163 16.05 10.88 -8.32
N THR A 164 15.25 10.48 -9.30
CA THR A 164 15.73 10.13 -10.64
C THR A 164 15.22 11.17 -11.63
N GLY A 165 16.10 12.09 -12.05
CA GLY A 165 15.74 13.20 -12.94
C GLY A 165 14.73 14.14 -12.29
N ARG A 166 13.55 14.30 -12.91
CA ARG A 166 12.47 15.17 -12.40
C ARG A 166 11.57 14.49 -11.37
N THR A 167 11.67 13.18 -11.20
CA THR A 167 10.74 12.39 -10.38
C THR A 167 11.43 11.90 -9.12
N GLU A 168 10.74 12.02 -7.98
CA GLU A 168 11.17 11.43 -6.72
C GLU A 168 10.40 10.12 -6.48
N HIS A 169 11.12 9.03 -6.28
CA HIS A 169 10.58 7.72 -5.98
C HIS A 169 10.64 7.50 -4.47
N ARG A 170 9.47 7.45 -3.83
CA ARG A 170 9.35 7.26 -2.38
C ARG A 170 8.82 5.89 -2.00
N VAL A 171 7.89 5.36 -2.79
CA VAL A 171 7.24 4.07 -2.55
C VAL A 171 6.97 3.34 -3.86
N ALA A 172 7.20 2.03 -3.84
CA ALA A 172 6.71 1.06 -4.82
C ALA A 172 5.81 0.07 -4.07
N ALA A 173 4.59 -0.12 -4.56
CA ALA A 173 3.61 -1.01 -3.96
C ALA A 173 3.32 -2.18 -4.91
N PHE A 174 3.41 -3.39 -4.39
CA PHE A 174 3.17 -4.65 -5.08
C PHE A 174 2.14 -5.44 -4.29
N ALA A 175 0.84 -5.22 -4.56
CA ALA A 175 -0.24 -5.80 -3.77
C ALA A 175 -0.03 -5.60 -2.25
N ASP A 176 0.32 -6.65 -1.52
CA ASP A 176 0.59 -6.70 -0.07
C ASP A 176 2.01 -6.27 0.33
N ASP A 177 2.97 -6.34 -0.60
CA ASP A 177 4.35 -5.90 -0.38
C ASP A 177 4.50 -4.40 -0.65
N LEU A 178 5.00 -3.67 0.35
CA LEU A 178 5.31 -2.25 0.24
C LEU A 178 6.81 -2.02 0.38
N LEU A 179 7.39 -1.39 -0.64
CA LEU A 179 8.81 -1.06 -0.70
C LEU A 179 9.00 0.46 -0.67
N PHE A 180 9.66 0.96 0.36
CA PHE A 180 9.98 2.39 0.50
C PHE A 180 11.45 2.64 0.17
N PHE A 181 11.67 3.64 -0.68
CA PHE A 181 12.98 4.20 -0.93
C PHE A 181 13.21 5.31 0.09
N VAL A 182 14.21 5.14 0.95
CA VAL A 182 14.47 6.03 2.07
C VAL A 182 15.81 6.73 1.86
N THR A 183 15.77 8.05 1.72
CA THR A 183 16.94 8.91 1.86
C THR A 183 16.83 9.71 3.15
N TYR A 184 17.96 10.12 3.74
CA TYR A 184 17.99 10.82 5.03
C TYR A 184 17.19 10.10 6.15
N PRO A 185 17.56 8.85 6.48
CA PRO A 185 16.81 7.96 7.36
C PRO A 185 16.48 8.52 8.75
N GLU A 186 17.37 9.34 9.32
CA GLU A 186 17.17 10.03 10.61
C GLU A 186 15.87 10.86 10.63
N THR A 187 15.49 11.41 9.48
CA THR A 187 14.28 12.24 9.32
C THR A 187 13.13 11.44 8.70
N THR A 188 13.42 10.66 7.66
CA THR A 188 12.40 9.99 6.87
C THR A 188 11.76 8.82 7.61
N LEU A 189 12.54 8.00 8.32
CA LEU A 189 12.01 6.80 8.97
C LEU A 189 11.04 7.11 10.13
N PRO A 190 11.34 8.04 11.07
CA PRO A 190 10.38 8.39 12.12
C PRO A 190 9.07 8.94 11.56
N ASN A 191 9.14 9.79 10.53
CA ASN A 191 7.96 10.34 9.88
C ASN A 191 7.15 9.29 9.14
N LEU A 192 7.83 8.31 8.51
CA LEU A 192 7.17 7.19 7.85
C LEU A 192 6.46 6.28 8.87
N LEU A 193 7.10 5.96 9.99
CA LEU A 193 6.48 5.20 11.08
C LEU A 193 5.25 5.92 11.66
N LYS A 194 5.34 7.24 11.87
CA LYS A 194 4.21 8.06 12.31
C LYS A 194 3.07 8.04 11.30
N ALA A 195 3.37 8.11 10.01
CA ALA A 195 2.36 8.00 8.96
C ALA A 195 1.67 6.63 8.98
N PHE A 196 2.42 5.56 9.20
CA PHE A 196 1.87 4.22 9.38
C PHE A 196 0.99 4.10 10.62
N GLU A 197 1.38 4.68 11.75
CA GLU A 197 0.59 4.66 12.99
C GLU A 197 -0.74 5.40 12.83
N VAL A 198 -0.69 6.63 12.29
CA VAL A 198 -1.90 7.43 12.01
C VAL A 198 -2.83 6.69 11.06
N TYR A 199 -2.27 6.11 10.00
CA TYR A 199 -3.06 5.37 9.03
C TYR A 199 -3.63 4.08 9.61
N GLY A 200 -2.84 3.32 10.37
CA GLY A 200 -3.27 2.10 11.06
C GLY A 200 -4.42 2.35 12.03
N ASN A 201 -4.41 3.49 12.73
CA ASN A 201 -5.50 3.90 13.62
C ASN A 201 -6.81 4.23 12.87
N LEU A 202 -6.76 4.56 11.58
CA LEU A 202 -7.92 4.88 10.75
C LEU A 202 -8.44 3.68 9.95
N SER A 203 -7.53 2.93 9.33
CA SER A 203 -7.86 1.85 8.39
C SER A 203 -7.79 0.45 9.02
N ASN A 204 -7.29 0.34 10.26
CA ASN A 204 -6.93 -0.90 10.95
C ASN A 204 -5.78 -1.69 10.27
N LEU A 205 -4.98 -1.02 9.44
CA LEU A 205 -3.77 -1.61 8.86
C LEU A 205 -2.73 -1.82 9.96
N LYS A 206 -2.13 -3.01 10.00
CA LYS A 206 -1.02 -3.32 10.91
C LYS A 206 0.16 -3.83 10.10
N ILE A 207 1.34 -3.29 10.36
CA ILE A 207 2.59 -3.78 9.75
C ILE A 207 3.11 -4.97 10.54
N ASN A 208 3.60 -5.97 9.83
CA ASN A 208 4.36 -7.05 10.41
C ASN A 208 5.84 -6.67 10.51
N PHE A 209 6.24 -6.10 11.65
CA PHE A 209 7.64 -5.74 11.90
C PHE A 209 8.60 -6.92 11.88
N ALA A 210 8.13 -8.14 12.21
CA ALA A 210 8.97 -9.34 12.18
C ALA A 210 9.33 -9.81 10.76
N LYS A 211 8.52 -9.45 9.77
CA LYS A 211 8.79 -9.73 8.35
C LYS A 211 9.29 -8.52 7.57
N SER A 212 9.18 -7.34 8.16
CA SER A 212 9.72 -6.12 7.56
C SER A 212 11.23 -6.13 7.72
N PHE A 213 11.97 -5.74 6.68
CA PHE A 213 13.43 -5.68 6.70
C PHE A 213 13.97 -4.38 6.09
N LEU A 214 15.15 -3.94 6.55
CA LEU A 214 15.80 -2.70 6.12
C LEU A 214 17.11 -3.05 5.41
N LEU A 215 17.14 -2.86 4.11
CA LEU A 215 18.30 -3.17 3.27
C LEU A 215 19.13 -1.92 2.99
N ASN A 216 20.42 -1.98 3.31
CA ASN A 216 21.36 -0.94 2.91
C ASN A 216 21.80 -1.14 1.46
N VAL A 217 21.45 -0.19 0.58
CA VAL A 217 21.81 -0.26 -0.84
C VAL A 217 23.13 0.46 -1.11
N SER A 218 23.26 1.71 -0.65
CA SER A 218 24.40 2.55 -1.03
C SER A 218 24.88 3.51 0.06
N MET A 219 24.41 3.34 1.29
CA MET A 219 24.81 4.16 2.43
C MET A 219 26.14 3.66 3.05
N PRO A 220 27.03 4.57 3.47
CA PRO A 220 28.23 4.19 4.22
C PRO A 220 27.90 3.32 5.44
N ARG A 221 28.69 2.26 5.67
CA ARG A 221 28.44 1.30 6.76
C ARG A 221 28.38 1.95 8.14
N SER A 222 29.16 3.00 8.37
CA SER A 222 29.15 3.77 9.63
C SER A 222 27.79 4.40 9.93
N LYS A 223 27.15 5.02 8.93
CA LYS A 223 25.80 5.60 9.04
C LYS A 223 24.71 4.53 9.08
N ALA A 224 24.87 3.44 8.33
CA ALA A 224 23.89 2.35 8.37
C ALA A 224 23.83 1.65 9.74
N GLN A 225 24.97 1.54 10.44
CA GLN A 225 25.04 0.93 11.78
C GLN A 225 24.38 1.77 12.88
N SER A 226 24.38 3.11 12.77
CA SER A 226 23.71 3.97 13.76
C SER A 226 22.18 3.91 13.68
N ILE A 227 21.63 3.48 12.55
CA ILE A 227 20.18 3.40 12.32
C ILE A 227 19.61 2.04 12.76
N ARG A 228 20.41 0.97 12.65
CA ARG A 228 20.04 -0.41 13.05
C ARG A 228 19.53 -0.55 14.50
N PRO A 229 20.07 0.13 15.54
CA PRO A 229 19.56 -0.05 16.90
C PRO A 229 18.16 0.52 17.13
N ASN A 230 17.71 1.50 16.33
CA ASN A 230 16.40 2.14 16.50
C ASN A 230 15.27 1.46 15.71
N PHE A 231 15.63 0.59 14.76
CA PHE A 231 14.69 -0.18 13.95
C PHE A 231 15.05 -1.64 14.15
N SER A 232 14.42 -2.29 15.13
CA SER A 232 14.50 -3.75 15.34
C SER A 232 13.90 -4.44 14.13
N ILE A 233 14.71 -4.53 13.11
CA ILE A 233 14.42 -5.03 11.80
C ILE A 233 15.60 -5.96 11.52
N GLN A 234 15.36 -7.26 11.70
CA GLN A 234 16.39 -8.31 11.59
C GLN A 234 16.95 -8.38 10.16
#